data_AF-A0AAU2WZ81-F1
#
_entry.id   AF-A0AAU2WZ81-F1
#
_cell.length_a   1.000
_cell.length_b   1.000
_cell.length_c   1.000
_cell.angle_alpha   90.00
_cell.angle_beta   90.00
_cell.angle_gamma   90.00
#
_symmetry.space_group_name_H-M   'P 1'
#
loop_
_entity.id
_entity.type
_entity.pdbx_description
1 polymer ?
#
loop_
_entity_poly.entity_id
_entity_poly.type
_entity_poly.pdbx_seq_one_letter_code
_entity_poly.pdbx_strand_id
1 'polypeptide(L)'
;MTAMTLVTEESTRGTDWVDPPDPGALPARVRIAHPGGEVPAEGTVPPAVARALVGVLRPFTGTQSPCRFAVWEGWAALAGLRTETDVRLRRPGRDYLLLTGPLEAATESFDDVVHQTANLWWPHDAIWLVAVDVDDTATLVAGPAALADMVLAHPELSARRADLS
;
A
#
# COMPACT_ATOMS: atom_id res chain seq x y z
N MET A 1 1.66 6.45 17.59
CA MET A 1 2.41 5.58 16.66
C MET A 1 1.66 4.29 16.58
N THR A 2 1.12 4.02 15.41
CA THR A 2 0.39 2.81 15.10
C THR A 2 1.38 1.87 14.44
N ALA A 3 2.12 1.12 15.26
CA ALA A 3 3.33 0.45 14.80
C ALA A 3 3.06 -0.62 13.73
N MET A 4 3.59 -0.42 12.53
CA MET A 4 3.86 -1.50 11.59
C MET A 4 4.97 -2.38 12.18
N THR A 5 4.80 -3.69 12.06
CA THR A 5 5.82 -4.67 12.51
C THR A 5 6.39 -5.36 11.29
N LEU A 6 7.73 -5.50 11.26
CA LEU A 6 8.42 -6.25 10.20
C LEU A 6 7.98 -7.72 10.23
N VAL A 7 7.67 -8.25 9.05
CA VAL A 7 7.35 -9.67 8.88
C VAL A 7 8.65 -10.44 8.74
N THR A 8 8.84 -11.40 9.65
CA THR A 8 10.00 -12.30 9.66
C THR A 8 9.59 -13.71 9.25
N GLU A 9 10.56 -14.56 8.91
CA GLU A 9 10.33 -15.98 8.58
C GLU A 9 9.59 -16.74 9.70
N GLU A 10 9.78 -16.32 10.95
CA GLU A 10 9.06 -16.89 12.09
C GLU A 10 7.60 -16.43 12.13
N SER A 11 7.35 -15.15 11.84
CA SER A 11 6.00 -14.57 11.76
C SER A 11 5.17 -15.12 10.62
N THR A 12 5.80 -15.63 9.55
CA THR A 12 5.09 -16.28 8.43
C THR A 12 4.89 -17.78 8.64
N ARG A 13 5.65 -18.41 9.56
CA ARG A 13 5.61 -19.85 9.79
C ARG A 13 4.31 -20.24 10.51
N GLY A 14 3.40 -20.90 9.77
CA GLY A 14 2.11 -21.36 10.30
C GLY A 14 1.01 -20.30 10.30
N THR A 15 1.24 -19.14 9.68
CA THR A 15 0.20 -18.15 9.38
C THR A 15 -0.34 -18.30 7.96
N ASP A 16 -1.59 -17.91 7.73
CA ASP A 16 -2.21 -17.78 6.40
C ASP A 16 -1.64 -16.58 5.63
N TRP A 17 -0.32 -16.56 5.38
CA TRP A 17 0.29 -15.51 4.57
C TRP A 17 -0.24 -15.58 3.13
N VAL A 18 -0.72 -14.44 2.64
CA VAL A 18 -1.24 -14.25 1.28
C VAL A 18 -0.47 -13.09 0.67
N ASP A 19 0.19 -13.38 -0.43
CA ASP A 19 0.87 -12.40 -1.27
C ASP A 19 -0.12 -11.34 -1.78
N PRO A 20 0.36 -10.14 -2.17
CA PRO A 20 -0.53 -9.12 -2.71
C PRO A 20 -1.26 -9.67 -3.94
N PRO A 21 -2.59 -9.44 -4.04
CA PRO A 21 -3.36 -9.96 -5.15
C PRO A 21 -2.89 -9.31 -6.46
N ASP A 22 -3.05 -10.02 -7.58
CA ASP A 22 -2.89 -9.40 -8.89
C ASP A 22 -3.99 -8.35 -9.08
N PRO A 23 -3.68 -7.06 -9.29
CA PRO A 23 -4.70 -6.04 -9.55
C PRO A 23 -5.55 -6.35 -10.78
N GLY A 24 -5.05 -7.15 -11.72
CA GLY A 24 -5.79 -7.61 -12.89
C GLY A 24 -6.90 -8.61 -12.55
N ALA A 25 -6.72 -9.40 -11.50
CA ALA A 25 -7.67 -10.39 -11.02
C ALA A 25 -8.81 -9.77 -10.19
N LEU A 26 -8.67 -8.52 -9.73
CA LEU A 26 -9.68 -7.83 -8.94
C LEU A 26 -10.78 -7.20 -9.82
N PRO A 27 -12.04 -7.14 -9.35
CA PRO A 27 -13.19 -6.75 -10.18
C PRO A 27 -13.12 -5.34 -10.78
N ALA A 28 -12.58 -4.38 -10.05
CA ALA A 28 -12.51 -2.99 -10.47
C ALA A 28 -11.19 -2.35 -10.04
N ARG A 29 -10.78 -1.31 -10.78
CA ARG A 29 -9.51 -0.62 -10.59
C ARG A 29 -9.62 0.84 -10.99
N VAL A 30 -8.98 1.67 -10.19
CA VAL A 30 -8.96 3.12 -10.34
C VAL A 30 -7.56 3.64 -10.09
N ARG A 31 -7.20 4.71 -10.79
CA ARG A 31 -5.95 5.45 -10.57
C ARG A 31 -6.27 6.81 -9.99
N ILE A 32 -5.58 7.15 -8.93
CA ILE A 32 -5.68 8.43 -8.22
C ILE A 32 -4.44 9.23 -8.56
N ALA A 33 -4.60 10.33 -9.28
CA ALA A 33 -3.50 11.24 -9.56
C ALA A 33 -3.04 11.91 -8.25
N HIS A 34 -1.74 11.95 -8.00
CA HIS A 34 -1.21 12.68 -6.86
C HIS A 34 -1.35 14.19 -7.09
N PRO A 35 -1.67 14.97 -6.05
CA PRO A 35 -1.63 16.43 -6.16
C PRO A 35 -0.23 16.88 -6.60
N GLY A 36 -0.18 17.84 -7.51
CA GLY A 36 1.08 18.44 -7.95
C GLY A 36 1.78 19.18 -6.81
N GLY A 37 3.11 19.11 -6.80
CA GLY A 37 3.99 19.83 -5.89
C GLY A 37 5.30 20.23 -6.58
N GLU A 38 6.18 20.95 -5.88
CA GLU A 38 7.48 21.38 -6.42
C GLU A 38 8.38 20.18 -6.75
N VAL A 39 8.24 19.09 -5.99
CA VAL A 39 8.79 17.77 -6.30
C VAL A 39 7.62 16.79 -6.40
N PRO A 40 7.52 16.02 -7.50
CA PRO A 40 6.50 14.97 -7.61
C PRO A 40 6.67 13.92 -6.50
N ALA A 41 5.56 13.54 -5.86
CA ALA A 41 5.53 12.44 -4.91
C ALA A 41 5.56 11.11 -5.68
N GLU A 42 6.75 10.71 -6.10
CA GLU A 42 7.02 9.43 -6.78
C GLU A 42 7.16 8.32 -5.74
N GLY A 43 6.52 7.19 -6.01
CA GLY A 43 6.70 5.99 -5.19
C GLY A 43 6.16 6.05 -3.77
N THR A 44 5.38 7.07 -3.45
CA THR A 44 4.80 7.27 -2.12
C THR A 44 3.35 7.68 -2.28
N VAL A 45 2.50 7.32 -1.33
CA VAL A 45 1.11 7.77 -1.32
C VAL A 45 1.06 9.08 -0.55
N PRO A 46 0.69 10.22 -1.17
CA PRO A 46 0.71 11.51 -0.49
C PRO A 46 -0.15 11.51 0.78
N PRO A 47 0.21 12.25 1.84
CA PRO A 47 -0.46 12.15 3.14
C PRO A 47 -1.98 12.35 3.08
N ALA A 48 -2.45 13.28 2.25
CA ALA A 48 -3.87 13.55 2.06
C ALA A 48 -4.58 12.38 1.36
N VAL A 49 -3.96 11.82 0.31
CA VAL A 49 -4.47 10.66 -0.42
C VAL A 49 -4.50 9.43 0.50
N ALA A 50 -3.44 9.20 1.28
CA ALA A 50 -3.36 8.08 2.22
C ALA A 50 -4.47 8.14 3.28
N ARG A 51 -4.71 9.32 3.88
CA ARG A 51 -5.79 9.52 4.86
C ARG A 51 -7.18 9.28 4.27
N ALA A 52 -7.45 9.82 3.08
CA ALA A 52 -8.71 9.61 2.39
C ALA A 52 -8.92 8.12 2.04
N LEU A 53 -7.87 7.44 1.57
CA LEU A 53 -7.91 6.01 1.27
C LEU A 53 -8.17 5.15 2.51
N VAL A 54 -7.53 5.44 3.65
CA VAL A 54 -7.83 4.74 4.91
C VAL A 54 -9.31 4.84 5.26
N GLY A 55 -9.93 6.01 5.08
CA GLY A 55 -11.36 6.20 5.28
C GLY A 55 -12.21 5.34 4.35
N VAL A 56 -11.86 5.30 3.06
CA VAL A 56 -12.58 4.54 2.03
C VAL A 56 -12.39 3.02 2.16
N LEU A 57 -11.22 2.57 2.59
CA LEU A 57 -10.86 1.15 2.72
C LEU A 57 -11.40 0.51 4.01
N ARG A 58 -11.64 1.30 5.06
CA ARG A 58 -12.07 0.80 6.38
C ARG A 58 -13.31 -0.11 6.31
N PRO A 59 -14.38 0.19 5.54
CA PRO A 59 -15.54 -0.70 5.41
C PRO A 59 -15.24 -2.04 4.72
N PHE A 60 -14.15 -2.11 3.94
CA PHE A 60 -13.70 -3.30 3.22
C PHE A 60 -12.54 -4.00 3.93
N THR A 61 -12.23 -3.61 5.17
CA THR A 61 -11.13 -4.18 5.94
C THR A 61 -11.68 -4.81 7.21
N GLY A 62 -11.46 -6.12 7.36
CA GLY A 62 -11.87 -6.83 8.57
C GLY A 62 -11.16 -6.27 9.81
N THR A 63 -11.92 -5.96 10.86
CA THR A 63 -11.37 -5.33 12.08
C THR A 63 -10.48 -6.25 12.92
N GLN A 64 -10.46 -7.55 12.62
CA GLN A 64 -9.75 -8.57 13.40
C GLN A 64 -8.45 -9.06 12.74
N SER A 65 -8.15 -8.61 11.53
CA SER A 65 -6.98 -9.08 10.79
C SER A 65 -6.10 -7.90 10.41
N PRO A 66 -4.77 -7.99 10.63
CA PRO A 66 -3.89 -6.91 10.25
C PRO A 66 -3.82 -6.79 8.72
N CYS A 67 -3.67 -5.56 8.25
CA CYS A 67 -3.25 -5.28 6.89
C CYS A 67 -1.77 -5.63 6.73
N ARG A 68 -1.41 -5.94 5.49
CA ARG A 68 -0.04 -6.17 5.05
C ARG A 68 0.42 -5.02 4.19
N PHE A 69 1.71 -4.79 4.27
CA PHE A 69 2.37 -3.67 3.63
C PHE A 69 3.68 -4.13 3.01
N ALA A 70 4.03 -3.59 1.85
CA ALA A 70 5.33 -3.78 1.25
C ALA A 70 5.97 -2.43 0.97
N VAL A 71 7.24 -2.29 1.34
CA VAL A 71 8.02 -1.06 1.19
C VAL A 71 9.29 -1.37 0.43
N TRP A 72 9.61 -0.59 -0.60
CA TRP A 72 10.76 -0.85 -1.45
C TRP A 72 12.04 -0.73 -0.66
N GLU A 73 12.86 -1.79 -0.70
CA GLU A 73 14.05 -1.86 0.14
C GLU A 73 15.12 -0.81 -0.25
N GLY A 74 15.06 -0.29 -1.48
CA GLY A 74 16.05 0.68 -1.99
C GLY A 74 16.04 2.03 -1.29
N TRP A 75 15.05 2.32 -0.44
CA TRP A 75 15.03 3.52 0.37
C TRP A 75 16.01 3.46 1.54
N ALA A 76 16.88 4.48 1.64
CA ALA A 76 17.89 4.59 2.68
C ALA A 76 17.29 4.59 4.10
N ALA A 77 16.08 5.14 4.25
CA ALA A 77 15.35 5.18 5.52
C ALA A 77 15.06 3.79 6.12
N LEU A 78 15.03 2.74 5.31
CA LEU A 78 14.76 1.37 5.78
C LEU A 78 16.00 0.64 6.26
N ALA A 79 17.20 1.23 6.17
CA ALA A 79 18.45 0.57 6.56
C ALA A 79 18.41 0.05 8.02
N GLY A 80 17.73 0.76 8.92
CA GLY A 80 17.58 0.37 10.33
C GLY A 80 16.47 -0.66 10.61
N LEU A 81 15.62 -0.98 9.63
CA LEU A 81 14.51 -1.93 9.78
C LEU A 81 14.83 -3.34 9.25
N ARG A 82 15.94 -3.51 8.51
CA ARG A 82 16.34 -4.78 7.90
C ARG A 82 16.85 -5.76 8.97
N THR A 83 16.58 -7.05 8.78
CA THR A 83 17.07 -8.11 9.66
C THR A 83 17.48 -9.34 8.86
N GLU A 84 18.31 -10.22 9.43
CA GLU A 84 18.70 -11.46 8.74
C GLU A 84 17.51 -12.41 8.44
N THR A 85 16.36 -12.17 9.07
CA THR A 85 15.16 -13.02 8.96
C THR A 85 13.98 -12.31 8.31
N ASP A 86 14.20 -11.14 7.69
CA ASP A 86 13.15 -10.40 7.00
C ASP A 86 12.60 -11.17 5.79
N VAL A 87 11.27 -11.12 5.61
CA VAL A 87 10.63 -11.73 4.44
C VAL A 87 10.48 -10.68 3.36
N ARG A 88 10.92 -11.02 2.15
CA ARG A 88 10.89 -10.12 0.99
C ARG A 88 9.87 -10.56 -0.03
N LEU A 89 9.08 -9.60 -0.50
CA LEU A 89 8.34 -9.75 -1.73
C LEU A 89 9.26 -9.42 -2.90
N ARG A 90 9.62 -10.43 -3.69
CA ARG A 90 10.48 -10.27 -4.86
C ARG A 90 9.66 -9.91 -6.09
N ARG A 91 9.99 -8.79 -6.73
CA ARG A 91 9.47 -8.38 -8.04
C ARG A 91 10.65 -8.21 -9.00
N PRO A 92 10.45 -8.36 -10.32
CA PRO A 92 11.51 -8.11 -11.29
C PRO A 92 12.14 -6.72 -11.07
N GLY A 93 13.43 -6.69 -10.72
CA GLY A 93 14.20 -5.47 -10.50
C GLY A 93 13.99 -4.77 -9.15
N ARG A 94 13.11 -5.25 -8.27
CA ARG A 94 12.83 -4.62 -6.96
C ARG A 94 12.41 -5.63 -5.90
N ASP A 95 13.06 -5.56 -4.75
CA ASP A 95 12.65 -6.30 -3.56
C ASP A 95 11.97 -5.34 -2.56
N TYR A 96 10.97 -5.86 -1.87
CA TYR A 96 10.20 -5.09 -0.88
C TYR A 96 10.25 -5.80 0.47
N LEU A 97 10.50 -5.03 1.52
CA LEU A 97 10.34 -5.49 2.90
C LEU A 97 8.85 -5.62 3.21
N LEU A 98 8.47 -6.71 3.84
CA LEU A 98 7.10 -6.96 4.25
C LEU A 98 6.87 -6.51 5.69
N LEU A 99 5.77 -5.79 5.91
CA LEU A 99 5.31 -5.37 7.22
C LEU A 99 3.84 -5.73 7.39
N THR A 100 3.41 -5.79 8.65
CA THR A 100 2.01 -6.03 9.02
C THR A 100 1.59 -5.06 10.11
N GLY A 101 0.34 -4.62 10.08
CA GLY A 101 -0.18 -3.64 11.04
C GLY A 101 -1.64 -3.31 10.76
N PRO A 102 -2.27 -2.45 11.58
CA PRO A 102 -3.62 -1.98 11.29
C PRO A 102 -3.62 -1.03 10.07
N LEU A 103 -4.79 -0.85 9.46
CA LEU A 103 -4.95 -0.03 8.25
C LEU A 103 -4.42 1.40 8.42
N GLU A 104 -4.57 1.99 9.60
CA GLU A 104 -4.15 3.36 9.90
C GLU A 104 -2.62 3.56 9.76
N ALA A 105 -1.85 2.48 9.89
CA ALA A 105 -0.40 2.51 9.73
C ALA A 105 0.03 2.84 8.29
N ALA A 106 -0.88 2.73 7.31
CA ALA A 106 -0.66 3.16 5.93
C ALA A 106 -0.29 4.65 5.79
N THR A 107 -0.62 5.46 6.80
CA THR A 107 -0.34 6.91 6.82
C THR A 107 1.02 7.26 7.42
N GLU A 108 1.76 6.27 7.93
CA GLU A 108 3.06 6.48 8.54
C GLU A 108 4.15 6.67 7.47
N SER A 109 5.06 7.61 7.75
CA SER A 109 6.24 7.86 6.93
C SER A 109 7.44 7.13 7.51
N PHE A 110 8.22 6.50 6.64
CA PHE A 110 9.53 5.95 6.96
C PHE A 110 10.63 7.04 6.93
N ASP A 111 10.39 8.15 6.24
CA ASP A 111 11.32 9.28 6.14
C ASP A 111 10.56 10.61 6.29
N ASP A 112 10.92 11.44 7.27
CA ASP A 112 10.22 12.70 7.54
C ASP A 112 10.60 13.84 6.58
N VAL A 113 11.70 13.70 5.84
CA VAL A 113 12.23 14.74 4.94
C VAL A 113 11.61 14.61 3.55
N VAL A 114 11.57 13.40 3.01
CA VAL A 114 11.04 13.14 1.64
C VAL A 114 9.67 12.48 1.63
N HIS A 115 9.10 12.16 2.80
CA HIS A 115 7.81 11.49 2.99
C HIS A 115 7.65 10.18 2.20
N GLN A 116 7.97 9.07 2.84
CA GLN A 116 7.99 7.74 2.23
C GLN A 116 7.00 6.82 2.94
N THR A 117 5.87 6.50 2.32
CA THR A 117 4.90 5.52 2.85
C THR A 117 5.11 4.16 2.23
N ALA A 118 4.45 3.11 2.74
CA ALA A 118 4.47 1.81 2.07
C ALA A 118 3.96 1.91 0.61
N ASN A 119 4.57 1.13 -0.28
CA ASN A 119 4.26 1.13 -1.72
C ASN A 119 3.03 0.27 -2.03
N LEU A 120 2.85 -0.84 -1.33
CA LEU A 120 1.75 -1.79 -1.53
C LEU A 120 1.03 -2.03 -0.22
N TRP A 121 -0.30 -1.96 -0.21
CA TRP A 121 -1.15 -2.25 0.95
C TRP A 121 -2.24 -3.23 0.56
N TRP A 122 -2.48 -4.27 1.36
CA TRP A 122 -3.59 -5.19 1.14
C TRP A 122 -4.06 -5.80 2.47
N PRO A 123 -5.35 -6.21 2.56
CA PRO A 123 -5.87 -6.84 3.75
C PRO A 123 -5.46 -8.31 3.78
N HIS A 124 -5.62 -8.96 4.94
CA HIS A 124 -5.32 -10.37 5.12
C HIS A 124 -6.02 -11.29 4.10
N ASP A 125 -7.24 -10.97 3.70
CA ASP A 125 -8.08 -11.71 2.74
C ASP A 125 -7.84 -11.32 1.27
N ALA A 126 -6.90 -10.40 1.01
CA ALA A 126 -6.46 -9.99 -0.33
C ALA A 126 -7.60 -9.53 -1.28
N ILE A 127 -8.71 -9.00 -0.74
CA ILE A 127 -9.85 -8.57 -1.55
C ILE A 127 -9.66 -7.20 -2.20
N TRP A 128 -8.68 -6.42 -1.76
CA TRP A 128 -8.29 -5.14 -2.35
C TRP A 128 -6.77 -4.95 -2.30
N LEU A 129 -6.27 -4.06 -3.15
CA LEU A 129 -4.86 -3.67 -3.23
C LEU A 129 -4.77 -2.16 -3.44
N VAL A 130 -3.93 -1.50 -2.66
CA VAL A 130 -3.40 -0.18 -2.98
C VAL A 130 -1.96 -0.36 -3.45
N ALA A 131 -1.59 0.28 -4.55
CA ALA A 131 -0.26 0.18 -5.12
C ALA A 131 0.20 1.51 -5.71
N VAL A 132 1.41 1.93 -5.38
CA VAL A 132 2.13 3.01 -6.08
C VAL A 132 3.47 2.44 -6.55
N ASP A 133 3.72 2.50 -7.86
CA ASP A 133 5.03 2.14 -8.39
C ASP A 133 6.05 3.22 -7.97
N VAL A 134 7.30 2.82 -7.72
CA VAL A 134 8.29 3.75 -7.17
C VAL A 134 8.60 4.93 -8.11
N ASP A 135 8.34 4.78 -9.41
CA ASP A 135 8.55 5.83 -10.43
C ASP A 135 7.24 6.52 -10.86
N ASP A 136 6.10 6.14 -10.26
CA ASP A 136 4.78 6.64 -10.66
C ASP A 136 4.28 7.72 -9.69
N THR A 137 3.49 8.64 -10.25
CA THR A 137 2.88 9.78 -9.54
C THR A 137 1.37 9.59 -9.37
N ALA A 138 0.94 8.33 -9.43
CA ALA A 138 -0.45 7.97 -9.20
C ALA A 138 -0.54 6.66 -8.41
N THR A 139 -1.53 6.63 -7.53
CA THR A 139 -1.86 5.45 -6.74
C THR A 139 -2.92 4.63 -7.48
N LEU A 140 -2.62 3.36 -7.75
CA LEU A 140 -3.59 2.37 -8.18
C LEU A 140 -4.34 1.82 -6.96
N VAL A 141 -5.66 1.76 -7.06
CA VAL A 141 -6.52 1.02 -6.13
C VAL A 141 -7.29 -0.02 -6.92
N ALA A 142 -7.22 -1.27 -6.52
CA ALA A 142 -7.95 -2.38 -7.11
C ALA A 142 -8.74 -3.11 -6.03
N GLY A 143 -9.93 -3.61 -6.36
CA GLY A 143 -10.79 -4.32 -5.40
C GLY A 143 -12.23 -4.47 -5.87
N PRO A 144 -13.19 -4.63 -4.94
CA PRO A 144 -14.60 -4.76 -5.29
C PRO A 144 -15.11 -3.52 -6.02
N ALA A 145 -16.13 -3.68 -6.87
CA ALA A 145 -16.72 -2.56 -7.61
C ALA A 145 -17.20 -1.42 -6.68
N ALA A 146 -17.79 -1.77 -5.54
CA ALA A 146 -18.22 -0.80 -4.53
C ALA A 146 -17.05 0.03 -3.96
N LEU A 147 -15.86 -0.56 -3.81
CA LEU A 147 -14.67 0.18 -3.39
C LEU A 147 -14.26 1.18 -4.46
N ALA A 148 -14.20 0.76 -5.73
CA ALA A 148 -13.87 1.64 -6.84
C ALA A 148 -14.86 2.81 -6.97
N ASP A 149 -16.16 2.56 -6.81
CA ASP A 149 -17.19 3.59 -6.85
C ASP A 149 -17.05 4.58 -5.68
N MET A 150 -16.71 4.11 -4.48
CA MET A 150 -16.42 5.00 -3.34
C MET A 150 -15.19 5.87 -3.57
N VAL A 151 -14.12 5.33 -4.16
CA VAL A 151 -12.93 6.12 -4.52
C VAL A 151 -13.27 7.16 -5.57
N LEU A 152 -14.02 6.81 -6.61
CA LEU A 152 -14.42 7.72 -7.69
C LEU A 152 -15.35 8.84 -7.21
N ALA A 153 -16.18 8.57 -6.20
CA ALA A 153 -17.09 9.55 -5.62
C ALA A 153 -16.44 10.45 -4.56
N HIS A 154 -15.20 10.16 -4.12
CA HIS A 154 -14.57 10.89 -3.04
C HIS A 154 -14.07 12.26 -3.51
N PRO A 155 -14.54 13.38 -2.94
CA PRO A 155 -14.26 14.71 -3.48
C PRO A 155 -12.79 15.13 -3.38
N GLU A 156 -12.03 14.56 -2.45
CA GLU A 156 -10.60 14.84 -2.27
C GLU A 156 -9.69 13.95 -3.13
N LEU A 157 -10.24 12.95 -3.82
CA LEU A 157 -9.46 12.01 -4.65
C LEU A 157 -9.66 12.31 -6.13
N SER A 158 -8.58 12.68 -6.81
CA SER A 158 -8.58 12.84 -8.27
C SER A 158 -8.49 11.47 -8.94
N ALA A 159 -9.60 10.73 -8.94
CA ALA A 159 -9.66 9.34 -9.36
C ALA A 159 -10.28 9.16 -10.76
N ARG A 160 -9.77 8.19 -11.51
CA ARG A 160 -10.34 7.72 -12.77
C ARG A 160 -10.28 6.21 -12.87
N ARG A 161 -11.17 5.58 -13.65
CA ARG A 161 -11.06 4.15 -13.96
C ARG A 161 -9.76 3.84 -14.69
N ALA A 162 -9.23 2.65 -14.43
CA ALA A 162 -8.00 2.18 -15.02
C ALA A 162 -8.24 0.83 -15.71
N ASP A 163 -7.91 0.76 -16.99
CA ASP A 163 -7.87 -0.49 -17.74
C ASP A 163 -6.47 -1.12 -17.63
N LEU A 164 -6.36 -2.44 -17.80
CA LEU A 164 -5.04 -3.07 -17.94
C LEU A 164 -4.55 -2.77 -19.36
N SER A 165 -3.45 -2.02 -19.47
CA SER A 165 -2.70 -1.85 -20.72
C SER A 165 -1.81 -3.06 -20.98
#